data_AF-A0A4Y3TZV0-F1
#
_entry.id   AF-A0A4Y3TZV0-F1
#
_cell.length_a   1.000
_cell.length_b   1.000
_cell.length_c   1.000
_cell.angle_alpha   90.00
_cell.angle_beta   90.00
_cell.angle_gamma   90.00
#
_symmetry.space_group_name_H-M   'P 1'
#
loop_
_entity.id
_entity.type
_entity.pdbx_description
1 polymer ?
#
loop_
_entity_poly.entity_id
_entity_poly.type
_entity_poly.pdbx_seq_one_letter_code
_entity_poly.pdbx_strand_id
1 'polypeptide(L)'
;MSLRSTLALTLLAGSLFVGHARAEDVSPAELDRLSAERQEAIGPRDWGPPVAAAPEAPLMPLGGQVTCMSPRMEFEPVYAGPGAETKQVGVAPPQLAATTTTSGGWTRILRAYGKAAWIPTEDLQPWTSTTASPGTRCTVAGMRPSDGMILFFYPGA
;
A
#
# COMPACT_ATOMS: atom_id res chain seq x y z
N MET A 1 64.13 -7.35 -43.63
CA MET A 1 62.97 -7.82 -42.83
C MET A 1 63.39 -7.65 -41.37
N SER A 2 62.76 -6.92 -40.46
CA SER A 2 61.38 -6.43 -40.31
C SER A 2 61.39 -5.10 -39.54
N LEU A 3 60.24 -4.43 -39.54
CA LEU A 3 59.99 -3.01 -39.35
C LEU A 3 60.22 -2.46 -37.93
N ARG A 4 60.66 -1.19 -37.91
CA ARG A 4 60.45 -0.23 -36.81
C ARG A 4 58.94 -0.10 -36.53
N SER A 5 58.53 -0.22 -35.27
CA SER A 5 57.16 0.05 -34.84
C SER A 5 57.16 1.29 -33.94
N THR A 6 56.86 2.43 -34.54
CA THR A 6 56.47 3.66 -33.84
C THR A 6 54.99 3.85 -34.17
N LEU A 7 54.09 3.81 -33.20
CA LEU A 7 52.72 4.31 -33.37
C LEU A 7 52.21 4.87 -32.05
N ALA A 8 51.66 6.06 -32.19
CA ALA A 8 51.51 7.07 -31.16
C ALA A 8 50.21 6.93 -30.37
N LEU A 9 50.25 7.35 -29.11
CA LEU A 9 49.08 7.67 -28.29
C LEU A 9 48.21 8.71 -29.00
N THR A 10 46.92 8.40 -29.17
CA THR A 10 45.88 9.42 -29.28
C THR A 10 44.76 9.07 -28.30
N LEU A 11 44.79 9.75 -27.15
CA LEU A 11 43.68 9.90 -26.23
C LEU A 11 42.68 10.86 -26.85
N LEU A 12 41.45 10.40 -27.13
CA LEU A 12 40.31 11.29 -27.34
C LEU A 12 39.15 10.80 -26.48
N ALA A 13 38.92 11.58 -25.43
CA ALA A 13 37.82 11.50 -24.51
C ALA A 13 36.49 11.66 -25.26
N GLY A 14 35.70 10.60 -25.28
CA GLY A 14 34.28 10.63 -25.64
C GLY A 14 33.45 10.36 -24.40
N SER A 15 33.29 11.37 -23.56
CA SER A 15 32.40 11.37 -22.40
C SER A 15 30.94 11.28 -22.87
N LEU A 16 30.45 10.07 -23.14
CA LEU A 16 29.01 9.84 -23.26
C LEU A 16 28.44 9.77 -21.84
N PHE A 17 28.01 10.93 -21.36
CA PHE A 17 27.10 11.06 -20.24
C PHE A 17 25.84 10.23 -20.55
N VAL A 18 25.77 9.00 -20.04
CA VAL A 18 24.53 8.24 -19.96
C VAL A 18 23.71 8.86 -18.83
N GLY A 19 22.96 9.91 -19.17
CA GLY A 19 21.97 10.51 -18.29
C GLY A 19 21.01 9.42 -17.82
N HIS A 20 20.89 9.26 -16.52
CA HIS A 20 19.88 8.39 -15.92
C HIS A 20 18.51 9.06 -16.14
N ALA A 21 17.79 8.64 -17.18
CA ALA A 21 16.38 9.00 -17.34
C ALA A 21 15.62 8.46 -16.12
N ARG A 22 15.18 9.35 -15.24
CA ARG A 22 14.26 9.02 -14.15
C ARG A 22 12.85 9.06 -14.74
N ALA A 23 11.97 8.18 -14.27
CA ALA A 23 10.59 8.09 -14.76
C ALA A 23 9.76 9.38 -14.58
N GLU A 24 10.29 10.38 -13.87
CA GLU A 24 9.66 11.66 -13.56
C GLU A 24 9.82 12.72 -14.68
N ASP A 25 10.67 12.46 -15.68
CA ASP A 25 11.03 13.45 -16.72
C ASP A 25 10.26 13.26 -18.05
N VAL A 26 9.30 12.32 -18.11
CA VAL A 26 8.61 11.95 -19.36
C VAL A 26 7.23 12.61 -19.41
N SER A 27 6.98 13.42 -20.44
CA SER A 27 5.67 14.05 -20.65
C SER A 27 4.57 13.01 -20.91
N PRO A 28 3.29 13.30 -20.60
CA PRO A 28 2.18 12.38 -20.88
C PRO A 28 2.13 11.95 -22.35
N ALA A 29 2.34 12.88 -23.29
CA ALA A 29 2.37 12.58 -24.72
C ALA A 29 3.51 11.63 -25.11
N GLU A 30 4.62 11.68 -24.39
CA GLU A 30 5.76 10.80 -24.62
C GLU A 30 5.56 9.42 -23.98
N LEU A 31 4.87 9.34 -22.85
CA LEU A 31 4.40 8.08 -22.29
C LEU A 31 3.40 7.40 -23.24
N ASP A 32 2.49 8.15 -23.85
CA ASP A 32 1.53 7.63 -24.83
C ASP A 32 2.25 7.12 -26.08
N ARG A 33 3.23 7.87 -26.59
CA ARG A 33 4.09 7.42 -27.70
C ARG A 33 4.82 6.12 -27.36
N LEU A 34 5.49 6.06 -26.20
CA LEU A 34 6.22 4.89 -25.74
C LEU A 34 5.29 3.68 -25.50
N SER A 35 4.07 3.93 -25.03
CA SER A 35 3.03 2.91 -24.86
C SER A 35 2.59 2.35 -26.22
N ALA A 36 2.33 3.22 -27.20
CA ALA A 36 1.97 2.82 -28.57
C ALA A 36 3.09 2.02 -29.25
N GLU A 37 4.34 2.50 -29.19
CA GLU A 37 5.51 1.80 -29.73
C GLU A 37 5.70 0.41 -29.10
N ARG A 38 5.48 0.28 -27.78
CA ARG A 38 5.53 -1.02 -27.10
C ARG A 38 4.39 -1.93 -27.52
N GLN A 39 3.16 -1.43 -27.62
CA GLN A 39 2.01 -2.23 -28.06
C GLN A 39 2.22 -2.74 -29.49
N GLU A 40 2.74 -1.90 -30.39
CA GLU A 40 3.08 -2.29 -31.75
C GLU A 40 4.19 -3.35 -31.79
N ALA A 41 5.25 -3.17 -30.99
CA ALA A 41 6.35 -4.14 -30.90
C ALA A 41 5.93 -5.48 -30.28
N ILE A 42 4.98 -5.50 -29.35
CA ILE A 42 4.46 -6.73 -28.74
C ILE A 42 3.64 -7.53 -29.75
N GLY A 43 2.90 -6.82 -30.63
CA GLY A 43 2.02 -7.39 -31.63
C GLY A 43 0.79 -8.10 -31.06
N PRO A 44 -0.13 -8.59 -31.90
CA PRO A 44 -1.25 -9.39 -31.45
C PRO A 44 -0.76 -10.72 -30.86
N ARG A 45 -1.00 -10.93 -29.56
CA ARG A 45 -0.73 -12.19 -28.86
C ARG A 45 -2.01 -12.75 -28.27
N ASP A 46 -2.24 -14.03 -28.53
CA ASP A 46 -3.17 -14.84 -27.77
C ASP A 46 -2.47 -15.33 -26.49
N TRP A 47 -2.88 -14.79 -25.34
CA TRP A 47 -2.37 -15.19 -24.03
C TRP A 47 -3.07 -16.43 -23.48
N GLY A 48 -3.95 -17.04 -24.27
CA GLY A 48 -4.85 -18.10 -23.84
C GLY A 48 -6.03 -17.56 -23.01
N PRO A 49 -6.95 -18.44 -22.63
CA PRO A 49 -8.04 -18.07 -21.73
C PRO A 49 -7.49 -17.63 -20.38
N PRO A 50 -8.14 -16.65 -19.70
CA PRO A 50 -7.78 -16.29 -18.34
C PRO A 50 -7.75 -17.54 -17.44
N VAL A 51 -6.63 -17.73 -16.75
CA VAL A 51 -6.54 -18.80 -15.73
C VAL A 51 -7.37 -18.36 -14.54
N ALA A 52 -8.25 -19.24 -14.05
CA ALA A 52 -9.02 -18.96 -12.84
C ALA A 52 -8.08 -18.59 -11.68
N ALA A 53 -8.43 -17.53 -10.95
CA ALA A 53 -7.69 -17.17 -9.75
C ALA A 53 -7.72 -18.35 -8.76
N ALA A 54 -6.59 -18.58 -8.09
CA ALA A 54 -6.56 -19.54 -6.99
C ALA A 54 -7.59 -19.13 -5.93
N PRO A 55 -8.27 -20.10 -5.29
CA PRO A 55 -9.22 -19.78 -4.22
C PRO A 55 -8.50 -19.01 -3.10
N GLU A 56 -9.14 -17.94 -2.62
CA GLU A 56 -8.58 -17.14 -1.54
C GLU A 56 -8.48 -17.98 -0.27
N ALA A 57 -7.33 -17.93 0.40
CA ALA A 57 -7.11 -18.68 1.62
C ALA A 57 -8.08 -18.21 2.73
N PRO A 58 -8.56 -19.12 3.59
CA PRO A 58 -9.41 -18.73 4.72
C PRO A 58 -8.75 -17.65 5.59
N LEU A 59 -9.55 -16.70 6.07
CA LEU A 59 -9.06 -15.65 6.94
C LEU A 59 -8.63 -16.20 8.31
N MET A 60 -7.53 -15.68 8.82
CA MET A 60 -7.09 -15.95 10.19
C MET A 60 -7.93 -15.13 11.18
N PRO A 61 -8.33 -15.72 12.32
CA PRO A 61 -9.02 -14.97 13.36
C PRO A 61 -8.11 -13.91 13.98
N LEU A 62 -8.67 -12.74 14.24
CA LEU A 62 -8.02 -11.69 15.02
C LEU A 62 -8.24 -12.01 16.49
N GLY A 63 -7.19 -12.28 17.26
CA GLY A 63 -7.33 -12.64 18.67
C GLY A 63 -8.11 -11.58 19.46
N GLY A 64 -9.10 -12.03 20.23
CA GLY A 64 -9.96 -11.15 21.05
C GLY A 64 -11.17 -10.58 20.29
N GLN A 65 -11.91 -9.69 20.96
CA GLN A 65 -13.03 -8.99 20.35
C GLN A 65 -12.54 -7.72 19.65
N VAL A 66 -12.98 -7.56 18.40
CA VAL A 66 -12.57 -6.47 17.52
C VAL A 66 -13.81 -5.88 16.85
N THR A 67 -13.92 -4.56 16.89
CA THR A 67 -15.04 -3.79 16.34
C THR A 67 -14.54 -2.91 15.20
N CYS A 68 -15.34 -2.82 14.13
CA CYS A 68 -15.07 -1.87 13.07
C CYS A 68 -15.47 -0.46 13.51
N MET A 69 -14.50 0.45 13.50
CA MET A 69 -14.65 1.86 13.88
C MET A 69 -14.11 2.76 12.77
N SER A 70 -14.38 4.05 12.86
CA SER A 70 -13.76 5.08 12.02
C SER A 70 -13.03 6.09 12.89
N PRO A 71 -11.98 6.75 12.37
CA PRO A 71 -11.45 7.93 13.01
C PRO A 71 -12.50 9.05 12.96
N ARG A 72 -12.46 9.97 13.93
CA ARG A 72 -13.36 11.11 14.01
C ARG A 72 -13.12 12.07 12.84
N MET A 73 -11.86 12.40 12.58
CA MET A 73 -11.43 13.15 11.41
C MET A 73 -10.61 12.26 10.46
N GLU A 74 -10.40 12.72 9.24
CA GLU A 74 -9.49 12.02 8.34
C GLU A 74 -8.04 12.15 8.84
N PHE A 75 -7.27 11.08 8.68
CA PHE A 75 -5.83 11.04 9.00
C PHE A 75 -5.48 11.26 10.49
N GLU A 76 -6.38 10.93 11.42
CA GLU A 76 -6.07 10.98 12.86
C GLU A 76 -4.77 10.21 13.17
N PRO A 77 -3.87 10.75 14.00
CA PRO A 77 -2.59 10.11 14.28
C PRO A 77 -2.77 8.80 15.05
N VAL A 78 -1.94 7.81 14.74
CA VAL A 78 -1.84 6.56 15.51
C VAL A 78 -0.45 6.38 16.08
N TYR A 79 -0.38 5.73 17.24
CA TYR A 79 0.74 5.83 18.16
C TYR A 79 1.27 4.45 18.58
N ALA A 80 2.56 4.39 18.94
CA ALA A 80 3.22 3.15 19.35
C ALA A 80 2.69 2.60 20.68
N GLY A 81 2.25 3.50 21.57
CA GLY A 81 1.73 3.18 22.90
C GLY A 81 0.65 4.18 23.33
N PRO A 82 0.03 3.99 24.50
CA PRO A 82 -0.83 5.01 25.09
C PRO A 82 0.01 6.14 25.73
N GLY A 83 -0.44 7.39 25.60
CA GLY A 83 0.15 8.57 26.25
C GLY A 83 0.65 9.64 25.27
N ALA A 84 0.67 10.90 25.71
CA ALA A 84 1.02 12.05 24.86
C ALA A 84 2.48 12.05 24.35
N GLU A 85 3.40 11.47 25.13
CA GLU A 85 4.85 11.46 24.82
C GLU A 85 5.27 10.28 23.93
N THR A 86 4.32 9.48 23.48
CA THR A 86 4.61 8.31 22.66
C THR A 86 4.85 8.68 21.19
N LYS A 87 5.61 7.85 20.49
CA LYS A 87 5.92 8.07 19.08
C LYS A 87 4.69 7.83 18.19
N GLN A 88 4.39 8.78 17.30
CA GLN A 88 3.46 8.57 16.19
C GLN A 88 4.04 7.55 15.19
N VAL A 89 3.24 6.55 14.82
CA VAL A 89 3.62 5.43 13.93
C VAL A 89 2.78 5.38 12.65
N GLY A 90 1.96 6.39 12.42
CA GLY A 90 1.18 6.56 11.19
C GLY A 90 -0.07 7.41 11.42
N VAL A 91 -1.03 7.23 10.52
CA VAL A 91 -2.37 7.82 10.57
C VAL A 91 -3.43 6.72 10.43
N ALA A 92 -4.63 6.99 10.94
CA ALA A 92 -5.77 6.10 10.92
C ALA A 92 -6.41 6.05 9.52
N PRO A 93 -6.57 4.87 8.90
CA PRO A 93 -7.42 4.71 7.73
C PRO A 93 -8.91 4.94 8.07
N PRO A 94 -9.79 5.12 7.06
CA PRO A 94 -11.23 5.35 7.26
C PRO A 94 -11.95 4.27 8.07
N GLN A 95 -11.40 3.05 8.11
CA GLN A 95 -11.90 1.92 8.85
C GLN A 95 -10.80 1.27 9.67
N LEU A 96 -11.10 1.04 10.94
CA LEU A 96 -10.17 0.60 11.97
C LEU A 96 -10.71 -0.65 12.64
N ALA A 97 -9.80 -1.57 12.95
CA ALA A 97 -10.07 -2.73 13.78
C ALA A 97 -9.76 -2.39 15.24
N ALA A 98 -10.70 -1.76 15.93
CA ALA A 98 -10.54 -1.36 17.32
C ALA A 98 -10.78 -2.55 18.26
N THR A 99 -9.90 -2.74 19.23
CA THR A 99 -10.06 -3.80 20.25
C THR A 99 -10.75 -3.25 21.49
N THR A 100 -11.18 -4.14 22.39
CA THR A 100 -11.70 -3.75 23.71
C THR A 100 -10.60 -3.35 24.70
N THR A 101 -9.32 -3.46 24.34
CA THR A 101 -8.20 -3.07 25.19
C THR A 101 -8.01 -1.56 25.19
N THR A 102 -8.16 -0.94 26.37
CA THR A 102 -7.98 0.50 26.58
C THR A 102 -6.96 0.78 27.69
N SER A 103 -6.35 1.97 27.67
CA SER A 103 -5.41 2.43 28.70
C SER A 103 -5.37 3.95 28.74
N GLY A 104 -5.77 4.57 29.85
CA GLY A 104 -5.61 6.03 30.06
C GLY A 104 -6.27 6.91 28.99
N GLY A 105 -7.45 6.51 28.50
CA GLY A 105 -8.15 7.23 27.42
C GLY A 105 -7.71 6.84 26.01
N TRP A 106 -6.81 5.86 25.85
CA TRP A 106 -6.37 5.35 24.56
C TRP A 106 -6.99 4.00 24.27
N THR A 107 -7.32 3.74 23.01
CA THR A 107 -7.83 2.46 22.53
C THR A 107 -6.79 1.79 21.65
N ARG A 108 -6.56 0.50 21.88
CA ARG A 108 -5.66 -0.32 21.05
C ARG A 108 -6.39 -0.72 19.77
N ILE A 109 -5.74 -0.48 18.63
CA ILE A 109 -6.20 -0.87 17.30
C ILE A 109 -5.27 -1.94 16.71
N LEU A 110 -5.83 -2.86 15.93
CA LEU A 110 -5.07 -3.81 15.14
C LEU A 110 -4.74 -3.21 13.77
N ARG A 111 -3.56 -3.54 13.26
CA ARG A 111 -3.07 -3.20 11.93
C ARG A 111 -2.54 -4.44 11.22
N ALA A 112 -2.06 -4.25 9.99
CA ALA A 112 -1.48 -5.31 9.18
C ALA A 112 -0.41 -6.12 9.94
N TYR A 113 -0.35 -7.42 9.64
CA TYR A 113 0.53 -8.42 10.25
C TYR A 113 0.34 -8.55 11.77
N GLY A 114 -0.86 -8.29 12.27
CA GLY A 114 -1.18 -8.39 13.70
C GLY A 114 -0.48 -7.36 14.59
N LYS A 115 0.18 -6.37 13.98
CA LYS A 115 0.77 -5.25 14.72
C LYS A 115 -0.34 -4.44 15.37
N ALA A 116 -0.04 -3.86 16.52
CA ALA A 116 -0.97 -2.96 17.20
C ALA A 116 -0.45 -1.52 17.16
N ALA A 117 -1.39 -0.59 17.24
CA ALA A 117 -1.14 0.81 17.53
C ALA A 117 -2.21 1.30 18.51
N TRP A 118 -2.09 2.55 18.91
CA TRP A 118 -3.00 3.20 19.83
C TRP A 118 -3.52 4.49 19.21
N ILE A 119 -4.76 4.82 19.51
CA ILE A 119 -5.41 6.07 19.11
C ILE A 119 -6.14 6.62 20.33
N PRO A 120 -6.23 7.94 20.53
CA PRO A 120 -7.10 8.49 21.57
C PRO A 120 -8.52 7.97 21.36
N THR A 121 -9.17 7.57 22.45
CA THR A 121 -10.52 6.98 22.38
C THR A 121 -11.54 8.01 21.93
N GLU A 122 -11.31 9.28 22.22
CA GLU A 122 -12.14 10.37 21.69
C GLU A 122 -12.06 10.45 20.17
N ASP A 123 -10.93 10.16 19.55
CA ASP A 123 -10.78 10.20 18.10
C ASP A 123 -11.38 8.98 17.38
N LEU A 124 -12.04 8.08 18.12
CA LEU A 124 -12.80 6.98 17.56
C LEU A 124 -14.31 7.29 17.56
N GLN A 125 -14.96 6.90 16.48
CA GLN A 125 -16.40 6.94 16.34
C GLN A 125 -16.91 5.62 15.73
N PRO A 126 -18.21 5.29 15.91
CA PRO A 126 -18.83 4.21 15.16
C PRO A 126 -18.52 4.36 13.67
N TRP A 127 -18.32 3.25 12.98
CA TRP A 127 -17.97 3.30 11.55
C TRP A 127 -18.97 4.14 10.75
N THR A 128 -18.43 5.03 9.92
CA THR A 128 -19.19 5.86 8.99
C THR A 128 -18.61 5.73 7.58
N SER A 129 -19.45 5.92 6.57
CA SER A 129 -19.03 5.97 5.18
C SER A 129 -19.84 7.03 4.44
N THR A 130 -19.18 7.77 3.58
CA THR A 130 -19.80 8.78 2.70
C THR A 130 -20.34 8.17 1.41
N THR A 131 -19.99 6.90 1.12
CA THR A 131 -20.34 6.22 -0.14
C THR A 131 -21.23 4.99 0.06
N ALA A 132 -21.35 4.48 1.29
CA ALA A 132 -22.19 3.32 1.59
C ALA A 132 -23.67 3.70 1.68
N SER A 133 -24.53 2.74 1.34
CA SER A 133 -25.98 2.87 1.50
C SER A 133 -26.36 3.11 2.97
N PRO A 134 -27.43 3.88 3.26
CA PRO A 134 -27.93 4.04 4.62
C PRO A 134 -28.22 2.68 5.27
N GLY A 135 -27.71 2.47 6.49
CA GLY A 135 -27.90 1.24 7.24
C GLY A 135 -26.88 0.13 6.98
N THR A 136 -25.97 0.30 6.00
CA THR A 136 -24.79 -0.56 5.86
C THR A 136 -24.02 -0.56 7.18
N ARG A 137 -23.55 -1.74 7.60
CA ARG A 137 -22.69 -1.89 8.78
C ARG A 137 -21.30 -2.28 8.34
N CYS A 138 -20.31 -2.03 9.18
CA CYS A 138 -18.98 -2.57 9.00
C CYS A 138 -18.69 -3.63 10.05
N THR A 139 -18.12 -4.75 9.61
CA THR A 139 -17.70 -5.86 10.46
C THR A 139 -16.25 -6.20 10.14
N VAL A 140 -15.49 -6.66 11.13
CA VAL A 140 -14.11 -7.11 10.92
C VAL A 140 -14.15 -8.61 10.61
N ALA A 141 -13.72 -8.99 9.40
CA ALA A 141 -13.85 -10.36 8.90
C ALA A 141 -12.70 -11.26 9.35
N GLY A 142 -11.50 -10.70 9.51
CA GLY A 142 -10.30 -11.44 9.89
C GLY A 142 -9.03 -10.84 9.29
N MET A 143 -7.96 -11.62 9.32
CA MET A 143 -6.68 -11.28 8.70
C MET A 143 -6.42 -12.18 7.49
N ARG A 144 -6.03 -11.59 6.37
CA ARG A 144 -5.60 -12.34 5.19
C ARG A 144 -4.21 -12.95 5.45
N PRO A 145 -4.01 -14.27 5.28
CA PRO A 145 -2.73 -14.92 5.58
C PRO A 145 -1.56 -14.45 4.70
N SER A 146 -1.82 -14.08 3.45
CA SER A 146 -0.76 -13.79 2.46
C SER A 146 0.01 -12.49 2.75
N ASP A 147 -0.65 -11.50 3.32
CA ASP A 147 -0.09 -10.16 3.54
C ASP A 147 -0.46 -9.55 4.90
N GLY A 148 -1.08 -10.34 5.78
CA GLY A 148 -1.47 -9.90 7.11
C GLY A 148 -2.49 -8.77 7.14
N MET A 149 -3.13 -8.43 6.01
CA MET A 149 -4.08 -7.32 5.96
C MET A 149 -5.35 -7.67 6.73
N ILE A 150 -5.86 -6.70 7.49
CA ILE A 150 -7.16 -6.84 8.15
C ILE A 150 -8.25 -6.57 7.12
N LEU A 151 -9.14 -7.53 6.93
CA LEU A 151 -10.26 -7.39 6.02
C LEU A 151 -11.53 -7.00 6.78
N PHE A 152 -12.30 -6.15 6.13
CA PHE A 152 -13.58 -5.66 6.60
C PHE A 152 -14.67 -6.15 5.66
N PHE A 153 -15.83 -6.47 6.22
CA PHE A 153 -17.00 -6.92 5.49
C PHE A 153 -18.17 -5.98 5.77
N TYR A 154 -18.91 -5.65 4.70
CA TYR A 154 -20.00 -4.67 4.73
C TYR A 154 -21.30 -5.36 4.30
N PRO A 155 -22.02 -6.00 5.24
CA PRO A 155 -23.28 -6.62 4.91
C PRO A 155 -24.28 -5.57 4.42
N GLY A 156 -24.87 -5.82 3.25
CA GLY A 156 -25.87 -4.95 2.63
C GLY A 156 -25.31 -3.70 1.95
N ALA A 157 -23.99 -3.65 1.68
CA ALA A 157 -23.40 -2.72 0.72
C ALA A 157 -23.67 -3.16 -0.73
#